data_AF-A0A7C4E7N9-F1
#
_entry.id   AF-A0A7C4E7N9-F1
#
_cell.length_a   1.000
_cell.length_b   1.000
_cell.length_c   1.000
_cell.angle_alpha   90.00
_cell.angle_beta   90.00
_cell.angle_gamma   90.00
#
_symmetry.space_group_name_H-M   'P 1'
#
loop_
_entity.id
_entity.type
_entity.pdbx_description
1 polymer ?
#
loop_
_entity_poly.entity_id
_entity_poly.type
_entity_poly.pdbx_seq_one_letter_code
_entity_poly.pdbx_strand_id
1 'polypeptide(L)'
;MQFENLAADLQTWLKTSIEQGHGRDALVQSMRAAGYQRNFARDAVEAALAKFAPAGAAGGAPQDEPAALDTTTILAQSPNAIETSDRKVHILFALNAPRIVLFGGLLSDDECDELI
;
A
#
# COMPACT_ATOMS: atom_id res chain seq x y z
N MET A 1 -13.27 -8.41 20.78
CA MET A 1 -13.76 -9.79 20.57
C MET A 1 -12.59 -10.64 20.14
N GLN A 2 -12.59 -11.89 20.58
CA GLN A 2 -11.42 -12.71 20.87
C GLN A 2 -10.59 -13.08 19.63
N PHE A 3 -9.32 -12.69 19.67
CA PHE A 3 -8.26 -13.23 18.81
C PHE A 3 -8.19 -14.76 18.86
N GLU A 4 -8.66 -15.38 19.96
CA GLU A 4 -8.79 -16.83 20.13
C GLU A 4 -9.85 -17.50 19.25
N ASN A 5 -10.82 -16.76 18.69
CA ASN A 5 -11.83 -17.31 17.78
C ASN A 5 -11.46 -17.13 16.29
N LEU A 6 -10.22 -16.71 16.04
CA LEU A 6 -9.65 -16.58 14.70
C LEU A 6 -9.27 -17.97 14.19
N ALA A 7 -9.40 -18.20 12.87
CA ALA A 7 -8.95 -19.46 12.26
C ALA A 7 -7.49 -19.76 12.66
N ALA A 8 -7.21 -21.01 13.04
CA ALA A 8 -5.89 -21.42 13.54
C ALA A 8 -4.75 -21.11 12.55
N ASP A 9 -5.04 -21.21 11.25
CA ASP A 9 -4.10 -20.86 10.18
C ASP A 9 -3.78 -19.36 10.17
N LEU A 10 -4.78 -18.51 10.44
CA LEU A 10 -4.61 -17.06 10.47
C LEU A 10 -3.83 -16.61 11.72
N GLN A 11 -4.01 -17.29 12.86
CA GLN A 11 -3.19 -17.06 14.06
C GLN A 11 -1.72 -17.43 13.82
N THR A 12 -1.48 -18.58 13.18
CA THR A 12 -0.14 -19.04 12.83
C THR A 12 0.53 -18.06 11.87
N TRP A 13 -0.20 -17.62 10.83
CA TRP A 13 0.30 -16.63 9.89
C TRP A 13 0.64 -15.30 10.57
N LEU A 14 -0.26 -14.74 11.40
CA LEU A 14 0.00 -13.50 12.14
C LEU A 14 1.25 -13.60 13.03
N LYS A 15 1.41 -14.72 13.74
CA LYS A 15 2.60 -14.96 14.57
C LYS A 15 3.87 -14.97 13.72
N THR A 16 3.91 -15.76 12.66
CA THR A 16 5.09 -15.87 11.77
C THR A 16 5.41 -14.54 11.10
N SER A 17 4.41 -13.77 10.67
CA SER A 17 4.63 -12.47 10.03
C SER A 17 5.16 -11.42 11.01
N ILE A 18 4.76 -11.46 12.28
CA ILE A 18 5.31 -10.61 13.36
C ILE A 18 6.75 -11.00 13.69
N GLU A 19 7.04 -12.32 13.79
CA GLU A 19 8.41 -12.82 13.99
C GLU A 19 9.35 -12.43 12.85
N GLN A 20 8.83 -12.35 11.63
CA GLN A 20 9.55 -11.87 10.44
C GLN A 20 9.70 -10.33 10.39
N GLY A 21 9.14 -9.58 11.35
CA GLY A 21 9.29 -8.13 11.44
C GLY A 21 8.35 -7.31 10.54
N HIS A 22 7.28 -7.91 10.00
CA HIS A 22 6.34 -7.16 9.17
C HIS A 22 5.60 -6.10 9.99
N GLY A 23 5.58 -4.88 9.46
CA GLY A 23 4.91 -3.75 10.10
C GLY A 23 3.39 -3.90 10.16
N ARG A 24 2.79 -3.22 11.15
CA ARG A 24 1.34 -3.24 11.42
C ARG A 24 0.49 -2.98 10.16
N ASP A 25 0.83 -1.93 9.41
CA ASP A 25 0.07 -1.53 8.22
C ASP A 25 0.13 -2.58 7.09
N ALA A 26 1.27 -3.25 6.92
CA ALA A 26 1.43 -4.34 5.95
C ALA A 26 0.57 -5.57 6.31
N LEU A 27 0.46 -5.90 7.60
CA LEU A 27 -0.39 -6.99 8.09
C LEU A 27 -1.88 -6.68 7.86
N VAL A 28 -2.32 -5.45 8.18
CA VAL A 28 -3.71 -5.01 7.97
C VAL A 28 -4.04 -5.03 6.48
N GLN A 29 -3.13 -4.56 5.62
CA GLN A 29 -3.33 -4.57 4.18
C GLN A 29 -3.42 -5.99 3.61
N SER A 30 -2.58 -6.92 4.09
CA SER A 30 -2.62 -8.34 3.68
C SER A 30 -3.94 -9.00 4.09
N MET A 31 -4.44 -8.72 5.29
CA MET A 31 -5.76 -9.20 5.73
C MET A 31 -6.90 -8.61 4.88
N ARG A 32 -6.80 -7.33 4.49
CA ARG A 32 -7.80 -6.72 3.60
C ARG A 32 -7.76 -7.33 2.19
N ALA A 33 -6.58 -7.64 1.67
CA ALA A 33 -6.43 -8.31 0.38
C ALA A 33 -7.02 -9.73 0.40
N ALA A 34 -6.95 -10.42 1.54
CA ALA A 34 -7.59 -11.72 1.77
C ALA A 34 -9.13 -11.63 1.99
N GLY A 35 -9.71 -10.43 1.90
CA GLY A 35 -11.16 -10.22 1.99
C GLY A 35 -11.71 -9.95 3.39
N TYR A 36 -10.84 -9.81 4.40
CA TYR A 36 -11.29 -9.47 5.75
C TYR A 36 -11.70 -7.99 5.85
N GLN A 37 -12.76 -7.72 6.63
CA GLN A 37 -13.22 -6.35 6.87
C GLN A 37 -12.14 -5.50 7.54
N ARG A 38 -12.04 -4.23 7.16
CA ARG A 38 -11.01 -3.30 7.65
C ARG A 38 -10.94 -3.22 9.18
N ASN A 39 -12.08 -3.10 9.84
CA ASN A 39 -12.14 -2.99 11.31
C ASN A 39 -11.66 -4.29 11.97
N PHE A 40 -12.11 -5.43 11.46
CA PHE A 40 -11.69 -6.74 11.94
C PHE A 40 -10.18 -7.00 11.74
N ALA A 41 -9.65 -6.64 10.57
CA ALA A 41 -8.23 -6.77 10.26
C ALA A 41 -7.36 -5.93 11.22
N ARG A 42 -7.75 -4.68 11.47
CA ARG A 42 -7.05 -3.81 12.42
C ARG A 42 -7.08 -4.39 13.83
N ASP A 43 -8.27 -4.72 14.32
CA ASP A 43 -8.44 -5.20 15.70
C ASP A 43 -7.72 -6.54 15.92
N ALA A 44 -7.67 -7.42 14.90
CA ALA A 44 -6.90 -8.65 14.93
C ALA A 44 -5.39 -8.36 14.97
N VAL A 45 -4.86 -7.54 14.05
CA VAL A 45 -3.42 -7.24 14.01
C VAL A 45 -2.94 -6.56 15.30
N GLU A 46 -3.74 -5.65 15.89
CA GLU A 46 -3.40 -5.03 17.17
C GLU A 46 -3.33 -6.05 18.31
N ALA A 47 -4.30 -6.96 18.40
CA ALA A 47 -4.28 -8.02 19.40
C ALA A 47 -3.10 -8.99 19.19
N ALA A 48 -2.72 -9.27 17.95
CA ALA A 48 -1.56 -10.08 17.61
C ALA A 48 -0.25 -9.42 18.05
N LEU A 49 -0.06 -8.14 17.69
CA LEU A 49 1.13 -7.38 18.07
C LEU A 49 1.24 -7.21 19.58
N ALA A 50 0.14 -6.94 20.28
CA ALA A 50 0.13 -6.86 21.74
C ALA A 50 0.54 -8.19 22.41
N LYS A 51 0.31 -9.34 21.75
CA LYS A 51 0.62 -10.67 22.28
C LYS A 51 2.00 -11.19 21.91
N PHE A 52 2.49 -10.86 20.72
CA PHE A 52 3.71 -11.46 20.15
C PHE A 52 4.85 -10.48 19.92
N ALA A 53 4.64 -9.16 20.10
CA ALA A 53 5.75 -8.21 19.99
C ALA A 53 6.75 -8.43 21.14
N PRO A 54 8.04 -8.65 20.84
CA PRO A 54 9.06 -8.68 21.87
C PRO A 54 9.19 -7.28 22.51
N ALA A 55 9.50 -7.22 23.81
CA ALA A 55 9.58 -6.00 24.62
C ALA A 55 10.64 -4.95 24.18
N GLY A 56 11.19 -5.08 22.96
CA GLY A 56 12.12 -4.14 22.33
C GLY A 56 11.76 -3.77 20.89
N ALA A 57 10.58 -4.16 20.36
CA ALA A 57 10.15 -3.81 19.00
C ALA A 57 9.51 -2.41 18.89
N ALA A 58 9.63 -1.57 19.91
CA ALA A 58 9.38 -0.14 19.82
C ALA A 58 10.58 0.55 19.14
N GLY A 59 10.79 0.29 17.85
CA GLY A 59 11.96 0.83 17.15
C GLY A 59 12.31 0.20 15.82
N GLY A 60 11.42 -0.58 15.20
CA GLY A 60 11.52 -0.85 13.77
C GLY A 60 11.18 0.43 13.02
N ALA A 61 12.19 1.24 12.75
CA ALA A 61 12.10 2.38 11.84
C ALA A 61 11.30 1.97 10.59
N PRO A 62 10.47 2.87 10.02
CA PRO A 62 9.87 2.60 8.73
C PRO A 62 11.02 2.19 7.80
N GLN A 63 10.98 0.97 7.27
CA GLN A 63 11.68 0.77 6.02
C GLN A 63 11.08 1.82 5.10
N ASP A 64 11.92 2.76 4.68
CA ASP A 64 11.70 3.66 3.56
C ASP A 64 11.41 2.81 2.30
N GLU A 65 10.27 2.15 2.27
CA GLU A 65 9.48 2.22 1.06
C GLU A 65 8.97 3.65 1.04
N PRO A 66 9.33 4.47 0.03
CA PRO A 66 8.80 5.81 -0.06
C PRO A 66 7.30 5.67 0.08
N ALA A 67 6.74 6.23 1.16
CA ALA A 67 5.33 6.08 1.52
C ALA A 67 4.56 6.22 0.22
N ALA A 68 4.01 5.10 -0.26
CA ALA A 68 3.52 5.02 -1.63
C ALA A 68 2.58 6.21 -1.78
N LEU A 69 3.07 7.22 -2.49
CA LEU A 69 2.38 8.48 -2.67
C LEU A 69 0.98 8.06 -3.08
N ASP A 70 -0.03 8.43 -2.30
CA ASP A 70 -1.39 8.03 -2.62
C ASP A 70 -1.74 8.76 -3.91
N THR A 71 -1.40 8.10 -5.02
CA THR A 71 -1.50 8.62 -6.37
C THR A 71 -2.95 8.92 -6.69
N THR A 72 -3.91 8.35 -5.93
CA THR A 72 -5.34 8.71 -5.99
C THR A 72 -5.56 10.14 -5.53
N THR A 73 -4.97 10.49 -4.39
CA THR A 73 -5.06 11.83 -3.81
C THR A 73 -4.32 12.84 -4.67
N ILE A 74 -3.15 12.46 -5.22
CA ILE A 74 -2.38 13.32 -6.13
C ILE A 74 -3.16 13.61 -7.41
N LEU A 75 -3.73 12.61 -8.08
CA LEU A 75 -4.48 12.84 -9.32
C LEU A 75 -5.83 13.54 -9.07
N ALA A 76 -6.46 13.34 -7.91
CA ALA A 76 -7.72 14.02 -7.57
C ALA A 76 -7.52 15.50 -7.23
N GLN A 77 -6.35 15.88 -6.71
CA GLN A 77 -6.01 17.26 -6.32
C GLN A 77 -5.17 17.99 -7.38
N SER A 78 -4.60 17.27 -8.35
CA SER A 78 -3.76 17.88 -9.37
C SER A 78 -4.60 18.50 -10.49
N PRO A 79 -4.15 19.64 -11.06
CA PRO A 79 -4.65 20.07 -12.37
C PRO A 79 -4.44 18.94 -13.40
N ASN A 80 -5.16 18.98 -14.53
CA ASN A 80 -5.10 17.95 -15.60
C ASN A 80 -3.73 17.80 -16.30
N ALA A 81 -2.65 18.25 -15.66
CA ALA A 81 -1.29 18.11 -16.10
C ALA A 81 -0.32 17.99 -14.92
N ILE A 82 0.68 17.14 -15.10
CA ILE A 82 1.81 16.89 -14.21
C ILE A 82 3.01 17.61 -14.84
N GLU A 83 3.55 18.59 -14.12
CA GLU A 83 4.79 19.27 -14.52
C GLU A 83 5.98 18.38 -14.11
N THR A 84 6.79 17.95 -15.08
CA THR A 84 8.07 17.27 -14.83
C THR A 84 9.22 18.25 -15.04
N SER A 85 10.47 17.80 -14.86
CA SER A 85 11.65 18.63 -15.09
C SER A 85 11.85 19.03 -16.56
N ASP A 86 11.35 18.21 -17.48
CA ASP A 86 11.64 18.26 -18.91
C ASP A 86 10.40 18.47 -19.78
N ARG A 87 9.20 18.19 -19.28
CA ARG A 87 7.95 18.32 -20.02
C ARG A 87 6.72 18.46 -19.13
N LYS A 88 5.58 18.65 -19.80
CA LYS A 88 4.27 18.64 -19.18
C LYS A 88 3.50 17.41 -19.63
N VAL A 89 3.21 16.51 -18.70
CA VAL A 89 2.45 15.29 -18.98
C VAL A 89 0.98 15.55 -18.69
N HIS A 90 0.12 15.33 -19.67
CA HIS A 90 -1.31 15.58 -19.54
C HIS A 90 -2.06 14.36 -19.01
N ILE A 91 -3.00 14.57 -18.08
CA ILE A 91 -3.94 13.53 -17.66
C ILE A 91 -5.19 13.68 -18.54
N LEU A 92 -5.37 12.75 -19.48
CA LEU A 92 -6.47 12.79 -20.45
C LEU A 92 -7.73 12.06 -19.94
N PHE A 93 -7.54 11.05 -19.07
CA PHE A 93 -8.63 10.28 -18.48
C PHE A 93 -8.17 9.65 -17.15
N ALA A 94 -9.08 9.54 -16.18
CA ALA A 94 -8.84 8.82 -14.94
C ALA A 94 -10.11 8.11 -14.46
N LEU A 95 -9.97 6.82 -14.11
CA LEU A 95 -10.96 5.98 -13.45
C LEU A 95 -10.32 5.45 -12.16
N ASN A 96 -11.01 5.57 -11.02
CA ASN A 96 -10.43 5.18 -9.73
C ASN A 96 -10.69 3.70 -9.36
N ALA A 97 -11.72 3.07 -9.92
CA ALA A 97 -12.07 1.67 -9.66
C ALA A 97 -12.78 1.03 -10.87
N PRO A 98 -12.12 0.15 -11.66
CA PRO A 98 -10.69 -0.18 -11.60
C PRO A 98 -9.80 1.05 -11.87
N ARG A 99 -8.58 1.06 -11.33
CA ARG A 99 -7.67 2.20 -11.46
C ARG A 99 -7.07 2.25 -12.87
N ILE A 100 -7.47 3.23 -13.68
CA ILE A 100 -6.97 3.45 -15.03
C ILE A 100 -6.68 4.93 -15.20
N VAL A 101 -5.49 5.29 -15.70
CA VAL A 101 -5.12 6.69 -15.97
C VAL A 101 -4.49 6.74 -17.36
N LEU A 102 -4.98 7.66 -18.20
CA LEU A 102 -4.44 7.91 -19.53
C LEU A 102 -3.57 9.16 -19.49
N PHE A 103 -2.30 9.00 -19.84
CA PHE A 103 -1.35 10.09 -19.96
C PHE A 103 -1.12 10.45 -21.43
N GLY A 104 -1.03 11.75 -21.71
CA GLY A 104 -0.60 12.30 -23.00
C GLY A 104 0.73 13.02 -22.86
N GLY A 105 1.61 12.88 -23.85
CA GLY A 105 2.93 13.52 -23.84
C GLY A 105 3.90 12.93 -22.81
N LEU A 106 3.77 11.64 -22.48
CA LEU A 106 4.67 10.95 -21.55
C LEU A 106 6.06 10.74 -22.16
N LEU A 107 6.10 10.35 -23.43
CA LEU A 107 7.31 10.21 -24.24
C LEU A 107 7.15 11.09 -25.49
N SER A 108 8.25 11.65 -25.97
CA SER A 108 8.35 12.24 -27.30
C SER A 108 8.46 11.16 -28.37
N ASP A 109 8.28 11.55 -29.63
CA ASP A 109 8.42 10.64 -30.77
C ASP A 109 9.85 10.07 -30.85
N ASP A 110 10.88 10.91 -30.66
CA ASP A 110 12.29 10.48 -30.66
C ASP A 110 12.58 9.47 -29.53
N GLU A 111 12.07 9.70 -28.31
CA GLU A 111 12.22 8.76 -27.20
C GLU A 111 11.51 7.43 -27.46
N CYS A 112 10.38 7.45 -28.18
CA CYS A 112 9.70 6.22 -28.58
C CYS A 112 10.53 5.43 -29.60
N ASP A 113 11.14 6.13 -30.58
CA ASP A 113 11.98 5.51 -31.61
C ASP A 113 13.25 4.89 -31.03
N GLU A 114 13.86 5.49 -30.00
CA GLU A 114 15.05 4.95 -29.33
C GLU A 114 14.77 3.68 -28.49
N LEU A 115 13.53 3.47 -28.06
CA LEU A 115 13.15 2.33 -27.20
C LEU A 115 12.79 1.05 -27.97
N ILE A 116 12.65 1.13 -29.30
CA ILE A 116 12.26 0.01 -30.19
C ILE A 116 13.49 -0.74 -30.70
#